data_AF-A0A0A9X0Q9-F1
#
_entry.id   AF-A0A0A9X0Q9-F1
#
_cell.length_a   1.000
_cell.length_b   1.000
_cell.length_c   1.000
_cell.angle_alpha   90.00
_cell.angle_beta   90.00
_cell.angle_gamma   90.00
#
_symmetry.space_group_name_H-M   'P 1'
#
loop_
_entity.id
_entity.type
_entity.pdbx_description
1 polymer ?
#
loop_
_entity_poly.entity_id
_entity_poly.type
_entity_poly.pdbx_seq_one_letter_code
_entity_poly.pdbx_strand_id
1 'polypeptide(L)'
;MSFNLPVEIWCKIFSSLDLEDLCRARAVCRTWWDLINCDHLWRPKLLERRITEHCIITETLDNADAKSLQNCDWANICFKYYDTAIRNWTLWAATRTECPPSTEFVLIYLPYMLKTFDPYSVVEVQRLSNGMFAPWAKIPLPQDNEEGCYEPQMSCSDAFAVSKNNYTVVFRLRDGAFCFEKALAFIDGSLVSCSDESKAPGFVRDSYRRRLDGGLGMVSCLAVYQDVVWIYETSMDVLVVWDYLKSEIKLKLDSSNLNGLSIVESPLVQTTESRVYFILPGEVSIYSPHGQRLWFYKQKLMDYPCSNFCCNRVGCGFIERNHSVQRAIYYDMSKVSLIHLKVINPITIALDEYCGFAYCLFLRDKSLNIACSSTLSGELLWESEVCPLLKYEHYELSNRDNFSYLFLDVKMRVILKKYIVI
;
A
#
# COMPACT_ATOMS: atom_id res chain seq x y z
N MET A 1 -36.70 -29.70 -15.15
CA MET A 1 -36.95 -28.64 -14.16
C MET A 1 -36.73 -27.31 -14.85
N SER A 2 -37.74 -26.45 -14.95
CA SER A 2 -37.60 -25.15 -15.62
C SER A 2 -37.07 -24.11 -14.62
N PHE A 3 -35.89 -23.56 -14.91
CA PHE A 3 -35.32 -22.43 -14.17
C PHE A 3 -36.12 -21.16 -14.50
N ASN A 4 -37.28 -20.98 -13.86
CA ASN A 4 -38.26 -19.93 -14.19
C ASN A 4 -37.97 -18.56 -13.56
N LEU A 5 -36.70 -18.15 -13.45
CA LEU A 5 -36.38 -16.76 -13.14
C LEU A 5 -35.91 -16.05 -14.43
N PRO A 6 -36.36 -14.80 -14.68
CA PRO A 6 -35.80 -13.96 -15.72
C PRO A 6 -34.27 -13.85 -15.60
N VAL A 7 -33.58 -13.72 -16.74
CA VAL A 7 -32.12 -13.63 -16.83
C VAL A 7 -31.58 -12.51 -15.94
N GLU A 8 -32.29 -11.38 -15.87
CA GLU A 8 -31.93 -10.21 -15.08
C GLU A 8 -31.90 -10.53 -13.58
N ILE A 9 -32.84 -11.38 -13.11
CA ILE A 9 -32.87 -11.81 -11.70
C ILE A 9 -31.69 -12.74 -11.43
N TRP A 10 -31.38 -13.66 -12.35
CA TRP A 10 -30.19 -14.50 -12.23
C TRP A 10 -28.91 -13.69 -12.18
N CYS A 11 -28.73 -12.72 -13.08
CA CYS A 11 -27.57 -11.83 -13.07
C CYS A 11 -27.47 -11.07 -11.75
N LYS A 12 -28.60 -10.60 -11.20
CA LYS A 12 -28.60 -9.93 -9.89
C LYS A 12 -28.18 -10.86 -8.76
N ILE A 13 -28.66 -12.11 -8.75
CA ILE A 13 -28.24 -13.13 -7.79
C ILE A 13 -26.74 -13.38 -7.92
N PHE A 14 -26.25 -13.69 -9.13
CA PHE A 14 -24.83 -13.96 -9.35
C PHE A 14 -23.91 -12.76 -9.06
N SER A 15 -24.40 -11.52 -9.23
CA SER A 15 -23.62 -10.31 -8.90
C SER A 15 -23.30 -10.18 -7.41
N SER A 16 -24.09 -10.82 -6.54
CA SER A 16 -23.84 -10.85 -5.09
C SER A 16 -22.77 -11.85 -4.67
N LEU A 17 -22.45 -12.83 -5.53
CA LEU A 17 -21.40 -13.80 -5.25
C LEU A 17 -20.02 -13.13 -5.32
N ASP A 18 -19.08 -13.60 -4.52
CA ASP A 18 -17.69 -13.28 -4.74
C ASP A 18 -17.14 -14.05 -5.95
N LEU A 19 -15.89 -13.78 -6.32
CA LEU A 19 -15.26 -14.38 -7.49
C LEU A 19 -15.06 -15.90 -7.35
N GLU A 20 -14.90 -16.43 -6.13
CA GLU A 20 -14.71 -17.86 -5.89
C GLU A 20 -16.05 -18.60 -6.02
N ASP A 21 -17.10 -18.09 -5.37
CA ASP A 21 -18.43 -18.64 -5.46
C ASP A 21 -19.02 -18.49 -6.87
N LEU A 22 -18.68 -17.42 -7.60
CA LEU A 22 -19.04 -17.28 -9.01
C LEU A 22 -18.37 -18.38 -9.86
N CYS A 23 -17.10 -18.70 -9.60
CA CYS A 23 -16.42 -19.82 -10.27
C CYS A 23 -17.08 -21.17 -9.97
N ARG A 24 -17.47 -21.41 -8.72
CA ARG A 24 -18.17 -22.64 -8.30
C ARG A 24 -19.55 -22.73 -8.94
N ALA A 25 -20.33 -21.64 -8.92
CA ALA A 25 -21.65 -21.54 -9.53
C ALA A 25 -21.59 -21.86 -11.04
N ARG A 26 -20.56 -21.38 -11.73
CA ARG A 26 -20.32 -21.67 -13.15
C ARG A 26 -20.18 -23.17 -13.44
N ALA A 27 -19.75 -23.98 -12.48
CA ALA A 27 -19.57 -25.42 -12.63
C ALA A 27 -20.84 -26.25 -12.33
N VAL A 28 -21.94 -25.61 -11.88
CA VAL A 28 -23.16 -26.32 -11.44
C VAL A 28 -23.92 -26.97 -12.60
N CYS A 29 -24.22 -26.20 -13.65
CA CYS A 29 -24.91 -26.70 -14.83
C CYS A 29 -24.67 -25.79 -16.04
N ARG A 30 -25.04 -26.27 -17.25
CA ARG A 30 -24.82 -25.53 -18.49
C ARG A 30 -25.53 -24.16 -18.50
N THR A 31 -26.77 -24.11 -18.02
CA THR A 31 -27.54 -22.85 -17.96
C THR A 31 -26.86 -21.80 -17.09
N TRP A 32 -26.32 -22.18 -15.92
CA TRP A 32 -25.59 -21.26 -15.06
C TRP A 32 -24.27 -20.84 -15.69
N TRP A 33 -23.58 -21.76 -16.37
CA TRP A 33 -22.38 -21.46 -17.13
C TRP A 33 -22.64 -20.37 -18.18
N ASP A 34 -23.71 -20.50 -18.97
CA ASP A 34 -24.06 -19.53 -20.03
C ASP A 34 -24.46 -18.17 -19.43
N LEU A 35 -25.18 -18.14 -18.29
CA LEU A 35 -25.58 -16.91 -17.60
C LEU A 35 -24.41 -16.17 -16.93
N ILE A 36 -23.47 -16.92 -16.36
CA ILE A 36 -22.34 -16.38 -15.59
C ILE A 36 -21.24 -15.82 -16.51
N ASN A 37 -21.05 -16.38 -17.70
CA ASN A 37 -20.05 -15.92 -18.66
C ASN A 37 -20.51 -14.65 -19.40
N CYS A 38 -20.72 -13.58 -18.67
CA CYS A 38 -20.98 -12.24 -19.20
C CYS A 38 -20.15 -11.18 -18.46
N ASP A 39 -19.63 -10.19 -19.18
CA ASP A 39 -18.72 -9.20 -18.63
C ASP A 39 -19.33 -8.33 -17.52
N HIS A 40 -20.65 -8.19 -17.50
CA HIS A 40 -21.37 -7.47 -16.44
C HIS A 40 -21.17 -8.08 -15.05
N LEU A 41 -20.85 -9.38 -14.95
CA LEU A 41 -20.55 -10.05 -13.68
C LEU A 41 -19.05 -10.00 -13.33
N TRP A 42 -18.18 -10.24 -14.32
CA TRP A 42 -16.74 -10.36 -14.08
C TRP A 42 -16.03 -9.02 -13.95
N ARG A 43 -16.38 -8.04 -14.80
CA ARG A 43 -15.71 -6.73 -14.82
C ARG A 43 -15.76 -6.02 -13.46
N PRO A 44 -16.93 -5.87 -12.79
CA PRO A 44 -16.96 -5.18 -11.50
C PRO A 44 -16.11 -5.87 -10.43
N LYS A 45 -16.13 -7.21 -10.38
CA LYS A 45 -15.37 -8.01 -9.40
C LYS A 45 -13.86 -7.93 -9.61
N LEU A 46 -13.42 -7.92 -10.87
CA LEU A 46 -12.00 -7.75 -11.21
C LEU A 46 -11.51 -6.33 -10.95
N LEU A 47 -12.30 -5.31 -11.32
CA LEU A 47 -11.97 -3.91 -11.07
C LEU A 47 -11.90 -3.60 -9.57
N GLU A 48 -12.79 -4.17 -8.75
CA GLU A 48 -12.70 -4.09 -7.30
C GLU A 48 -11.33 -4.60 -6.81
N ARG A 49 -10.83 -5.69 -7.39
CA ARG A 49 -9.52 -6.27 -7.09
C ARG A 49 -8.35 -5.60 -7.83
N ARG A 50 -8.61 -4.50 -8.56
CA ARG A 50 -7.64 -3.78 -9.40
C ARG A 50 -6.99 -4.64 -10.48
N ILE A 51 -7.64 -5.74 -10.86
CA ILE A 51 -7.23 -6.59 -11.98
C ILE A 51 -7.84 -5.99 -13.24
N THR A 52 -6.97 -5.60 -14.16
CA THR A 52 -7.34 -5.00 -15.45
C THR A 52 -6.64 -5.75 -16.59
N GLU A 53 -6.98 -5.42 -17.83
CA GLU A 53 -6.28 -5.90 -19.02
C GLU A 53 -4.76 -5.66 -18.96
N HIS A 54 -4.31 -4.58 -18.31
CA HIS A 54 -2.89 -4.27 -18.15
C HIS A 54 -2.14 -5.25 -17.23
N CYS A 55 -2.85 -6.09 -16.46
CA CYS A 55 -2.24 -7.05 -15.54
C CYS A 55 -1.78 -8.35 -16.24
N ILE A 56 -2.22 -8.59 -17.48
CA ILE A 56 -1.91 -9.79 -18.26
C ILE A 56 -1.07 -9.46 -19.50
N ILE A 57 -0.28 -10.42 -19.98
CA ILE A 57 0.48 -10.28 -21.21
C ILE A 57 -0.47 -10.49 -22.40
N THR A 58 -0.62 -9.50 -23.28
CA THR A 58 -1.61 -9.53 -24.37
C THR A 58 -1.29 -10.56 -25.45
N GLU A 59 0.00 -10.84 -25.73
CA GLU A 59 0.43 -11.82 -26.74
C GLU A 59 -0.13 -13.24 -26.52
N THR A 60 -0.52 -13.56 -25.29
CA THR A 60 -1.16 -14.84 -24.94
C THR A 60 -2.69 -14.80 -25.02
N LEU A 61 -3.31 -13.70 -25.48
CA LEU A 61 -4.74 -13.65 -25.84
C LEU A 61 -4.93 -13.97 -27.33
N ASP A 62 -3.97 -13.55 -28.17
CA ASP A 62 -4.01 -13.74 -29.63
C ASP A 62 -3.65 -15.17 -30.06
N ASN A 63 -2.93 -15.91 -29.21
CA ASN A 63 -2.87 -17.37 -29.29
C ASN A 63 -4.22 -17.91 -28.82
N ALA A 64 -5.20 -17.91 -29.74
CA ALA A 64 -6.53 -18.45 -29.55
C ALA A 64 -6.45 -19.94 -29.20
N ASP A 65 -6.24 -20.25 -27.93
CA ASP A 65 -6.65 -21.53 -27.37
C ASP A 65 -8.13 -21.69 -27.72
N ALA A 66 -8.50 -22.83 -28.31
CA ALA A 66 -9.88 -23.18 -28.67
C ALA A 66 -10.85 -23.23 -27.45
N LYS A 67 -10.43 -22.76 -26.28
CA LYS A 67 -11.11 -22.73 -24.98
C LYS A 67 -11.41 -21.31 -24.47
N SER A 68 -11.03 -20.24 -25.18
CA SER A 68 -11.40 -18.88 -24.76
C SER A 68 -12.93 -18.71 -24.79
N LEU A 69 -13.47 -18.09 -23.75
CA LEU A 69 -14.91 -17.84 -23.68
C LEU A 69 -15.27 -16.77 -24.69
N GLN A 70 -16.08 -17.13 -25.70
CA GLN A 70 -16.64 -16.16 -26.64
C GLN A 70 -17.55 -15.19 -25.88
N ASN A 71 -17.38 -13.88 -26.10
CA ASN A 71 -18.19 -12.79 -25.52
C ASN A 71 -18.06 -12.60 -23.99
N CYS A 72 -16.98 -13.06 -23.36
CA CYS A 72 -16.69 -12.75 -21.96
C CYS A 72 -15.19 -12.53 -21.70
N ASP A 73 -14.69 -11.39 -22.17
CA ASP A 73 -13.28 -11.03 -22.11
C ASP A 73 -12.79 -10.89 -20.66
N TRP A 74 -13.64 -10.38 -19.76
CA TRP A 74 -13.25 -10.20 -18.36
C TRP A 74 -13.10 -11.52 -17.62
N ALA A 75 -13.88 -12.56 -17.97
CA ALA A 75 -13.65 -13.89 -17.43
C ALA A 75 -12.32 -14.47 -17.94
N ASN A 76 -12.01 -14.28 -19.23
CA ASN A 76 -10.73 -14.71 -19.81
C ASN A 76 -9.53 -14.00 -19.11
N ILE A 77 -9.64 -12.69 -18.88
CA ILE A 77 -8.65 -11.92 -18.10
C ILE A 77 -8.49 -12.52 -16.70
N CYS A 78 -9.59 -12.82 -16.00
CA CYS A 78 -9.59 -13.41 -14.67
C CYS A 78 -8.78 -14.71 -14.63
N PHE A 79 -9.15 -15.68 -15.47
CA PHE A 79 -8.52 -17.01 -15.44
C PHE A 79 -7.06 -16.94 -15.82
N LYS A 80 -6.72 -16.16 -16.83
CA LYS A 80 -5.34 -16.00 -17.27
C LYS A 80 -4.46 -15.35 -16.20
N TYR A 81 -4.98 -14.32 -15.55
CA TYR A 81 -4.28 -13.66 -14.45
C TYR A 81 -4.03 -14.61 -13.28
N TYR A 82 -5.06 -15.34 -12.81
CA TYR A 82 -4.90 -16.27 -11.69
C TYR A 82 -4.09 -17.51 -12.05
N ASP A 83 -4.19 -18.04 -13.27
CA ASP A 83 -3.34 -19.13 -13.75
C ASP A 83 -1.86 -18.71 -13.73
N THR A 84 -1.56 -17.51 -14.25
CA THR A 84 -0.20 -16.95 -14.20
C THR A 84 0.28 -16.76 -12.76
N ALA A 85 -0.56 -16.20 -11.89
CA ALA A 85 -0.20 -15.98 -10.49
C ALA A 85 0.10 -17.31 -9.78
N ILE A 86 -0.79 -18.31 -9.90
CA ILE A 86 -0.61 -19.64 -9.31
C ILE A 86 0.66 -20.28 -9.84
N ARG A 87 0.86 -20.30 -11.16
CA ARG A 87 2.06 -20.88 -11.78
C ARG A 87 3.34 -20.25 -11.29
N ASN A 88 3.38 -18.92 -11.16
CA ASN A 88 4.54 -18.20 -10.66
C ASN A 88 4.91 -18.65 -9.23
N TRP A 89 3.91 -18.78 -8.35
CA TRP A 89 4.13 -19.26 -6.99
C TRP A 89 4.50 -20.74 -6.91
N THR A 90 3.85 -21.60 -7.71
CA THR A 90 4.11 -23.05 -7.67
C THR A 90 5.42 -23.47 -8.31
N LEU A 91 5.85 -22.77 -9.37
CA LEU A 91 7.06 -23.08 -10.12
C LEU A 91 8.28 -22.27 -9.66
N TRP A 92 8.11 -21.42 -8.64
CA TRP A 92 9.12 -20.45 -8.19
C TRP A 92 9.71 -19.62 -9.33
N ALA A 93 8.89 -19.31 -10.33
CA ALA A 93 9.30 -18.60 -11.55
C ALA A 93 9.37 -17.06 -11.35
N ALA A 94 9.66 -16.61 -10.13
CA ALA A 94 9.69 -15.19 -9.80
C ALA A 94 10.90 -14.52 -10.47
N THR A 95 10.66 -13.44 -11.23
CA THR A 95 11.73 -12.60 -11.76
C THR A 95 12.10 -11.55 -10.72
N ARG A 96 13.36 -11.55 -10.27
CA ARG A 96 13.88 -10.51 -9.38
C ARG A 96 14.25 -9.27 -10.19
N THR A 97 13.77 -8.10 -9.76
CA THR A 97 14.21 -6.81 -10.28
C THR A 97 14.96 -6.08 -9.18
N GLU A 98 16.27 -5.89 -9.35
CA GLU A 98 17.07 -5.08 -8.44
C GLU A 98 16.97 -3.60 -8.85
N CYS A 99 16.82 -2.72 -7.86
CA CYS A 99 16.86 -1.28 -8.11
C CYS A 99 18.32 -0.79 -8.14
N PRO A 100 18.63 0.29 -8.89
CA PRO A 100 19.93 0.93 -8.82
C PRO A 100 20.32 1.29 -7.38
N PRO A 101 21.61 1.23 -6.99
CA PRO A 101 22.05 1.55 -5.63
C PRO A 101 21.66 2.95 -5.14
N SER A 102 21.40 3.90 -6.04
CA SER A 102 20.95 5.27 -5.72
C SER A 102 19.45 5.37 -5.45
N THR A 103 18.71 4.26 -5.47
CA THR A 103 17.26 4.25 -5.24
C THR A 103 17.00 4.25 -3.74
N GLU A 104 16.30 5.27 -3.26
CA GLU A 104 15.99 5.40 -1.83
C GLU A 104 14.63 4.78 -1.50
N PHE A 105 13.61 5.11 -2.30
CA PHE A 105 12.27 4.61 -2.08
C PHE A 105 11.66 4.03 -3.34
N VAL A 106 10.90 2.95 -3.14
CA VAL A 106 10.01 2.35 -4.14
C VAL A 106 8.62 2.27 -3.54
N LEU A 107 7.67 2.98 -4.16
CA LEU A 107 6.26 2.92 -3.77
C LEU A 107 5.45 2.39 -4.94
N ILE A 108 4.62 1.38 -4.70
CA ILE A 108 3.63 0.94 -5.70
C ILE A 108 2.23 1.27 -5.19
N TYR A 109 1.51 1.99 -6.05
CA TYR A 109 0.07 2.18 -5.96
C TYR A 109 -0.50 2.03 -7.37
N LEU A 110 -1.20 0.93 -7.61
CA LEU A 110 -1.63 0.56 -8.96
C LEU A 110 -2.44 1.68 -9.64
N PRO A 111 -2.21 1.91 -10.94
CA PRO A 111 -1.31 1.16 -11.83
C PRO A 111 0.15 1.62 -11.81
N TYR A 112 0.55 2.48 -10.87
CA TYR A 112 1.85 3.15 -10.88
C TYR A 112 2.84 2.57 -9.88
N MET A 113 4.12 2.67 -10.22
CA MET A 113 5.26 2.51 -9.33
C MET A 113 6.07 3.81 -9.38
N LEU A 114 6.33 4.40 -8.21
CA LEU A 114 7.14 5.57 -8.03
C LEU A 114 8.50 5.15 -7.48
N LYS A 115 9.57 5.71 -8.05
CA LYS A 115 10.93 5.58 -7.54
C LYS A 115 11.54 6.96 -7.32
N THR A 116 12.19 7.13 -6.19
CA THR A 116 12.96 8.33 -5.86
C THR A 116 14.40 7.95 -5.60
N PHE A 117 15.30 8.91 -5.80
CA PHE A 117 16.74 8.67 -5.80
C PHE A 117 17.45 9.77 -5.03
N ASP A 118 18.55 9.43 -4.36
CA ASP A 118 19.46 10.39 -3.73
C ASP A 118 20.79 10.38 -4.51
N PRO A 119 21.36 11.54 -4.89
CA PRO A 119 20.91 12.93 -4.67
C PRO A 119 20.04 13.51 -5.78
N TYR A 120 19.39 12.68 -6.61
CA TYR A 120 18.67 13.18 -7.78
C TYR A 120 17.28 13.69 -7.43
N SER A 121 17.03 14.98 -7.68
CA SER A 121 15.71 15.62 -7.52
C SER A 121 14.73 15.23 -8.63
N VAL A 122 14.35 13.95 -8.67
CA VAL A 122 13.48 13.40 -9.70
C VAL A 122 12.65 12.23 -9.17
N VAL A 123 11.41 12.12 -9.64
CA VAL A 123 10.57 10.93 -9.48
C VAL A 123 10.50 10.19 -10.79
N GLU A 124 10.89 8.92 -10.80
CA GLU A 124 10.59 8.04 -11.93
C GLU A 124 9.26 7.34 -11.69
N VAL A 125 8.35 7.50 -12.66
CA VAL A 125 7.04 6.86 -12.66
C VAL A 125 7.08 5.75 -13.69
N GLN A 126 6.81 4.53 -13.24
CA GLN A 126 6.53 3.38 -14.09
C GLN A 126 5.04 3.07 -14.05
N ARG A 127 4.51 2.56 -15.16
CA ARG A 127 3.10 2.16 -15.27
C ARG A 127 3.01 0.68 -15.60
N LEU A 128 2.12 -0.03 -14.90
CA LEU A 128 1.78 -1.41 -15.20
C LEU A 128 1.13 -1.49 -16.57
N SER A 129 1.75 -2.24 -17.48
CA SER A 129 1.25 -2.53 -18.81
C SER A 129 1.74 -3.92 -19.22
N ASN A 130 0.89 -4.70 -19.90
CA ASN A 130 1.20 -6.07 -20.32
C ASN A 130 1.80 -6.96 -19.21
N GLY A 131 1.30 -6.80 -17.98
CA GLY A 131 1.75 -7.58 -16.82
C GLY A 131 3.13 -7.21 -16.26
N MET A 132 3.75 -6.11 -16.71
CA MET A 132 5.03 -5.61 -16.18
C MET A 132 5.01 -4.08 -15.98
N PHE A 133 5.81 -3.58 -15.05
CA PHE A 133 6.00 -2.14 -14.88
C PHE A 133 6.98 -1.63 -15.93
N ALA A 134 6.54 -0.71 -16.77
CA ALA A 134 7.35 -0.09 -17.82
C ALA A 134 7.57 1.40 -17.51
N PRO A 135 8.70 2.00 -17.90
CA PRO A 135 8.94 3.44 -17.77
C PRO A 135 7.80 4.26 -18.39
N TRP A 136 7.33 5.28 -17.67
CA TRP A 136 6.19 6.09 -18.12
C TRP A 136 6.46 7.59 -18.07
N ALA A 137 7.02 8.09 -16.96
CA ALA A 137 7.40 9.49 -16.84
C ALA A 137 8.64 9.66 -15.93
N LYS A 138 9.34 10.78 -16.12
CA LYS A 138 10.42 11.23 -15.25
C LYS A 138 10.15 12.69 -14.88
N ILE A 139 9.74 12.91 -13.64
CA ILE A 139 9.18 14.17 -13.17
C ILE A 139 10.25 14.91 -12.34
N PRO A 140 10.72 16.08 -12.77
CA PRO A 140 11.68 16.86 -12.00
C PRO A 140 11.03 17.37 -10.72
N LEU A 141 11.80 17.38 -9.64
CA LEU A 141 11.41 17.96 -8.36
C LEU A 141 12.08 19.32 -8.18
N PRO A 142 11.50 20.22 -7.35
CA PRO A 142 12.11 21.50 -7.04
C PRO A 142 13.53 21.29 -6.51
N GLN A 143 14.52 21.95 -7.14
CA GLN A 143 15.90 21.84 -6.67
C GLN A 143 16.10 22.63 -5.38
N ASP A 144 16.65 21.96 -4.37
CA ASP A 144 17.26 22.57 -3.20
C ASP A 144 18.70 22.05 -3.07
N ASN A 145 19.56 22.81 -2.38
CA ASN A 145 20.95 22.42 -2.16
C ASN A 145 21.12 21.53 -0.91
N GLU A 146 20.01 21.06 -0.33
CA GLU A 146 20.02 20.38 0.96
C GLU A 146 20.12 18.88 0.76
N GLU A 147 20.81 18.22 1.68
CA GLU A 147 20.83 16.76 1.73
C GLU A 147 19.45 16.21 2.12
N GLY A 148 19.19 14.97 1.75
CA GLY A 148 17.99 14.24 2.10
C GLY A 148 17.27 13.65 0.88
N CYS A 149 16.56 12.57 1.15
CA CYS A 149 15.83 11.81 0.16
C CYS A 149 14.36 12.29 0.06
N TYR A 150 13.78 12.10 -1.13
CA TYR A 150 12.36 12.38 -1.35
C TYR A 150 11.54 11.13 -1.01
N GLU A 151 10.71 11.20 0.03
CA GLU A 151 9.79 10.13 0.42
C GLU A 151 8.48 10.25 -0.38
N PRO A 152 8.17 9.30 -1.30
CA PRO A 152 6.94 9.32 -2.06
C PRO A 152 5.76 8.80 -1.24
N GLN A 153 4.59 9.40 -1.43
CA GLN A 153 3.33 8.92 -0.90
C GLN A 153 2.20 8.96 -1.95
N MET A 154 1.36 7.93 -1.96
CA MET A 154 0.25 7.79 -2.91
C MET A 154 -0.87 6.96 -2.28
N SER A 155 -2.06 7.56 -2.13
CA SER A 155 -3.24 6.91 -1.54
C SER A 155 -4.41 6.74 -2.53
N CYS A 156 -4.28 7.32 -3.72
CA CYS A 156 -5.22 7.24 -4.83
C CYS A 156 -4.46 7.20 -6.17
N SER A 157 -5.13 6.82 -7.26
CA SER A 157 -4.47 6.63 -8.56
C SER A 157 -4.21 7.93 -9.33
N ASP A 158 -4.76 9.06 -8.88
CA ASP A 158 -4.75 10.32 -9.61
C ASP A 158 -3.98 11.45 -8.90
N ALA A 159 -3.42 11.20 -7.72
CA ALA A 159 -2.52 12.12 -7.05
C ALA A 159 -1.42 11.38 -6.29
N PHE A 160 -0.22 11.95 -6.28
CA PHE A 160 0.87 11.53 -5.42
C PHE A 160 1.55 12.76 -4.81
N ALA A 161 2.30 12.55 -3.75
CA ALA A 161 3.09 13.57 -3.10
C ALA A 161 4.51 13.04 -2.86
N VAL A 162 5.47 13.96 -2.76
CA VAL A 162 6.82 13.65 -2.29
C VAL A 162 7.18 14.60 -1.16
N SER A 163 7.74 14.07 -0.09
CA SER A 163 8.16 14.88 1.07
C SER A 163 9.67 14.87 1.17
N LYS A 164 10.27 16.02 1.47
CA LYS A 164 11.69 16.15 1.77
C LYS A 164 11.85 17.21 2.84
N ASN A 165 12.57 16.89 3.90
CA ASN A 165 12.85 17.80 5.01
C ASN A 165 11.57 18.45 5.55
N ASN A 166 11.34 19.73 5.30
CA ASN A 166 10.23 20.51 5.84
C ASN A 166 9.16 20.89 4.80
N TYR A 167 9.15 20.23 3.65
CA TYR A 167 8.15 20.49 2.62
C TYR A 167 7.63 19.21 1.95
N THR A 168 6.46 19.34 1.33
CA THR A 168 5.81 18.32 0.52
C THR A 168 5.41 18.92 -0.82
N VAL A 169 5.67 18.22 -1.92
CA VAL A 169 5.22 18.60 -3.26
C VAL A 169 4.15 17.61 -3.73
N VAL A 170 3.00 18.13 -4.14
CA VAL A 170 1.83 17.37 -4.61
C VAL A 170 1.75 17.45 -6.13
N PHE A 171 1.52 16.30 -6.75
CA PHE A 171 1.31 16.14 -8.18
C PHE A 171 -0.05 15.49 -8.44
N ARG A 172 -0.72 15.94 -9.50
CA ARG A 172 -2.04 15.45 -9.90
C ARG A 172 -2.06 15.00 -11.35
N LEU A 173 -2.75 13.90 -11.62
CA LEU A 173 -2.96 13.38 -12.96
C LEU A 173 -3.96 14.27 -13.69
N ARG A 174 -3.51 14.93 -14.77
CA ARG A 174 -4.32 15.75 -15.65
C ARG A 174 -3.99 15.37 -17.09
N ASP A 175 -5.00 15.10 -17.90
CA ASP A 175 -4.86 14.77 -19.33
C ASP A 175 -3.82 13.65 -19.61
N GLY A 176 -3.73 12.67 -18.71
CA GLY A 176 -2.83 11.53 -18.85
C GLY A 176 -1.37 11.81 -18.45
N ALA A 177 -1.06 12.91 -17.77
CA ALA A 177 0.26 13.16 -17.18
C ALA A 177 0.15 13.68 -15.74
N PHE A 178 1.10 13.33 -14.87
CA PHE A 178 1.18 13.97 -13.55
C PHE A 178 1.80 15.36 -13.70
N CYS A 179 1.07 16.37 -13.24
CA CYS A 179 1.48 17.77 -13.26
C CYS A 179 1.66 18.29 -11.84
N PHE A 180 2.55 19.28 -11.66
CA PHE A 180 2.67 20.00 -10.41
C PHE A 180 1.31 20.60 -10.01
N GLU A 181 0.91 20.36 -8.76
CA GLU A 181 -0.31 20.94 -8.19
C GLU A 181 0.05 22.01 -7.16
N LYS A 182 0.91 21.64 -6.21
CA LYS A 182 1.22 22.50 -5.06
C LYS A 182 2.47 22.07 -4.31
N ALA A 183 3.23 23.03 -3.80
CA ALA A 183 4.25 22.80 -2.78
C ALA A 183 3.74 23.30 -1.42
N LEU A 184 3.98 22.55 -0.36
CA LEU A 184 3.48 22.74 0.99
C LEU A 184 4.65 22.82 1.95
N ALA A 185 4.60 23.71 2.92
CA ALA A 185 5.61 23.76 3.97
C ALA A 185 4.99 24.22 5.29
N PHE A 186 5.58 23.79 6.40
CA PHE A 186 5.20 24.29 7.71
C PHE A 186 6.16 25.43 8.09
N ILE A 187 5.65 26.65 8.22
CA ILE A 187 6.42 27.86 8.54
C ILE A 187 5.73 28.56 9.71
N ASP A 188 6.49 28.91 10.74
CA ASP A 188 6.01 29.66 11.91
C ASP A 188 4.72 29.09 12.54
N GLY A 189 4.65 27.76 12.66
CA GLY A 189 3.50 27.08 13.25
C GLY A 189 2.28 26.95 12.33
N SER A 190 2.38 27.35 11.06
CA SER A 190 1.29 27.36 10.09
C SER A 190 1.66 26.62 8.81
N LEU A 191 0.70 25.91 8.23
CA LEU A 191 0.86 25.28 6.93
C LEU A 191 0.65 26.32 5.83
N VAL A 192 1.68 26.55 5.02
CA VAL A 192 1.67 27.48 3.88
C VAL A 192 1.87 26.72 2.58
N SER A 193 1.54 27.37 1.45
CA SER A 193 1.65 26.71 0.14
C SER A 193 2.03 27.64 -1.01
N CYS A 194 2.57 27.04 -2.07
CA CYS A 194 2.84 27.66 -3.36
C CYS A 194 2.19 26.82 -4.47
N SER A 195 1.31 27.44 -5.27
CA SER A 195 0.65 26.78 -6.42
C SER A 195 1.27 27.17 -7.76
N ASP A 196 2.29 28.03 -7.75
CA ASP A 196 3.02 28.45 -8.95
C ASP A 196 4.29 27.62 -9.08
N GLU A 197 4.31 26.72 -10.05
CA GLU A 197 5.42 25.80 -10.32
C GLU A 197 6.75 26.55 -10.52
N SER A 198 6.72 27.71 -11.20
CA SER A 198 7.91 28.52 -11.47
C SER A 198 8.51 29.13 -10.19
N LYS A 199 7.70 29.33 -9.16
CA LYS A 199 8.10 29.86 -7.85
C LYS A 199 8.39 28.76 -6.83
N ALA A 200 8.02 27.51 -7.10
CA ALA A 200 8.18 26.40 -6.18
C ALA A 200 9.63 26.21 -5.69
N PRO A 201 10.68 26.32 -6.54
CA PRO A 201 12.07 26.22 -6.08
C PRO A 201 12.46 27.31 -5.06
N GLY A 202 11.99 28.54 -5.27
CA GLY A 202 12.21 29.65 -4.32
C GLY A 202 11.46 29.40 -3.02
N PHE A 203 10.22 28.93 -3.11
CA PHE A 203 9.38 28.60 -1.95
C PHE A 203 10.00 27.52 -1.06
N VAL A 204 10.46 26.39 -1.62
CA VAL A 204 11.06 25.30 -0.82
C VAL A 204 12.39 25.71 -0.18
N ARG A 205 13.19 26.52 -0.87
CA ARG A 205 14.42 27.06 -0.31
C ARG A 205 14.15 28.04 0.84
N ASP A 206 13.14 28.89 0.69
CA ASP A 206 12.78 29.88 1.71
C ASP A 206 12.11 29.22 2.91
N SER A 207 11.31 28.17 2.72
CA SER A 207 10.74 27.40 3.82
C SER A 207 11.82 26.74 4.65
N TYR A 208 12.83 26.16 4.00
CA TYR A 208 13.97 25.55 4.70
C TYR A 208 14.73 26.57 5.56
N ARG A 209 15.04 27.75 5.02
CA ARG A 209 15.74 28.83 5.76
C ARG A 209 14.98 29.36 6.96
N ARG A 210 13.66 29.22 6.98
CA ARG A 210 12.78 29.66 8.07
C ARG A 210 12.46 28.55 9.07
N ARG A 211 13.12 27.40 8.97
CA ARG A 211 13.04 26.37 9.99
C ARG A 211 13.47 26.98 11.32
N LEU A 212 12.70 26.71 12.38
CA LEU A 212 13.04 27.16 13.73
C LEU A 212 14.45 26.65 14.08
N ASP A 213 15.37 27.57 14.35
CA ASP A 213 16.77 27.29 14.66
C ASP A 213 16.87 26.26 15.79
N GLY A 214 17.33 25.04 15.47
CA GLY A 214 17.55 23.94 16.41
C GLY A 214 16.65 22.70 16.26
N GLY A 215 15.63 22.72 15.39
CA GLY A 215 14.70 21.59 15.26
C GLY A 215 15.03 20.61 14.12
N LEU A 216 15.11 19.31 14.43
CA LEU A 216 15.05 18.18 13.47
C LEU A 216 13.63 18.00 12.84
N GLY A 217 12.76 19.02 12.90
CA GLY A 217 11.37 18.97 12.43
C GLY A 217 11.25 18.60 10.96
N MET A 218 10.56 17.51 10.67
CA MET A 218 10.28 17.00 9.33
C MET A 218 8.80 17.15 9.04
N VAL A 219 8.47 17.48 7.79
CA VAL A 219 7.11 17.51 7.26
C VAL A 219 6.95 16.29 6.37
N SER A 220 6.17 15.31 6.82
CA SER A 220 5.92 14.08 6.10
C SER A 220 4.47 14.02 5.62
N CYS A 221 4.29 13.74 4.32
CA CYS A 221 2.99 13.40 3.76
C CYS A 221 2.62 11.96 4.10
N LEU A 222 1.63 11.79 4.95
CA LEU A 222 1.15 10.48 5.39
C LEU A 222 0.02 9.95 4.50
N ALA A 223 -0.67 10.81 3.76
CA ALA A 223 -1.70 10.44 2.78
C ALA A 223 -1.95 11.56 1.78
N VAL A 224 -2.30 11.21 0.55
CA VAL A 224 -2.68 12.18 -0.49
C VAL A 224 -3.87 11.67 -1.29
N TYR A 225 -4.91 12.50 -1.33
CA TYR A 225 -6.15 12.28 -2.07
C TYR A 225 -6.40 13.45 -3.04
N GLN A 226 -7.49 13.36 -3.80
CA GLN A 226 -7.84 14.29 -4.88
C GLN A 226 -7.86 15.78 -4.50
N ASP A 227 -8.17 16.09 -3.24
CA ASP A 227 -8.35 17.45 -2.73
C ASP A 227 -7.73 17.68 -1.34
N VAL A 228 -7.33 16.61 -0.65
CA VAL A 228 -6.80 16.66 0.71
C VAL A 228 -5.46 15.95 0.85
N VAL A 229 -4.62 16.48 1.74
CA VAL A 229 -3.37 15.85 2.18
C VAL A 229 -3.38 15.68 3.69
N TRP A 230 -2.77 14.59 4.14
CA TRP A 230 -2.45 14.35 5.53
C TRP A 230 -0.97 14.64 5.73
N ILE A 231 -0.68 15.64 6.54
CA ILE A 231 0.67 16.11 6.82
C ILE A 231 0.95 15.91 8.30
N TYR A 232 2.11 15.35 8.61
CA TYR A 232 2.63 15.28 9.98
C TYR A 232 3.88 16.13 10.08
N GLU A 233 3.90 17.02 11.07
CA GLU A 233 5.06 17.85 11.40
C GLU A 233 5.62 17.39 12.74
N THR A 234 6.87 16.91 12.71
CA THR A 234 7.46 16.19 13.85
C THR A 234 7.93 17.11 14.98
N SER A 235 8.31 18.36 14.71
CA SER A 235 8.81 19.24 15.78
C SER A 235 7.71 19.74 16.71
N MET A 236 6.51 19.92 16.16
CA MET A 236 5.33 20.38 16.88
C MET A 236 4.43 19.23 17.34
N ASP A 237 4.72 17.98 16.92
CA ASP A 237 3.89 16.80 17.20
C ASP A 237 2.44 17.00 16.69
N VAL A 238 2.28 17.53 15.48
CA VAL A 238 0.98 17.90 14.90
C VAL A 238 0.72 17.15 13.60
N LEU A 239 -0.45 16.52 13.52
CA LEU A 239 -1.02 16.02 12.28
C LEU A 239 -2.13 16.92 11.78
N VAL A 240 -2.09 17.28 10.50
CA VAL A 240 -3.07 18.13 9.83
C VAL A 240 -3.64 17.42 8.61
N VAL A 241 -4.97 17.43 8.49
CA VAL A 241 -5.66 17.16 7.23
C VAL A 241 -5.97 18.50 6.59
N TRP A 242 -5.40 18.75 5.43
CA TRP A 242 -5.49 20.02 4.75
C TRP A 242 -6.14 19.86 3.39
N ASP A 243 -7.25 20.57 3.16
CA ASP A 243 -7.85 20.76 1.85
C ASP A 243 -6.99 21.75 1.09
N TYR A 244 -6.12 21.21 0.24
CA TYR A 244 -5.13 22.02 -0.45
C TYR A 244 -5.75 22.81 -1.60
N LEU A 245 -6.98 22.50 -2.04
CA LEU A 245 -7.68 23.29 -3.05
C LEU A 245 -8.25 24.57 -2.42
N LYS A 246 -8.90 24.45 -1.27
CA LYS A 246 -9.48 25.59 -0.53
C LYS A 246 -8.48 26.28 0.40
N SER A 247 -7.33 25.66 0.63
CA SER A 247 -6.32 26.09 1.60
C SER A 247 -6.87 26.13 3.03
N GLU A 248 -7.66 25.11 3.41
CA GLU A 248 -8.35 25.02 4.69
C GLU A 248 -7.91 23.80 5.50
N ILE A 249 -7.74 23.97 6.82
CA ILE A 249 -7.54 22.84 7.74
C ILE A 249 -8.88 22.16 7.99
N LYS A 250 -8.98 20.86 7.67
CA LYS A 250 -10.16 20.02 7.92
C LYS A 250 -10.08 19.29 9.25
N LEU A 251 -8.87 18.89 9.65
CA LEU A 251 -8.60 18.24 10.94
C LEU A 251 -7.22 18.68 11.43
N LYS A 252 -7.10 18.90 12.73
CA LYS A 252 -5.82 19.07 13.42
C LYS A 252 -5.82 18.13 14.62
N LEU A 253 -4.81 17.27 14.72
CA LEU A 253 -4.54 16.41 15.87
C LEU A 253 -3.20 16.81 16.46
N ASP A 254 -3.16 16.97 17.77
CA ASP A 254 -1.96 17.26 18.56
C ASP A 254 -2.08 16.57 19.92
N SER A 255 -1.02 16.62 20.73
CA SER A 255 -0.98 16.00 22.06
C SER A 255 -2.14 16.42 22.99
N SER A 256 -2.67 17.63 22.81
CA SER A 256 -3.82 18.12 23.59
C SER A 256 -5.12 17.40 23.20
N ASN A 257 -5.30 17.12 21.92
CA ASN A 257 -6.47 16.40 21.39
C ASN A 257 -6.44 14.88 21.67
N LEU A 258 -5.26 14.34 21.98
CA LEU A 258 -5.05 12.91 22.21
C LEU A 258 -4.95 12.52 23.69
N ASN A 259 -5.50 13.34 24.60
CA ASN A 259 -5.47 13.09 26.05
C ASN A 259 -4.05 12.87 26.61
N GLY A 260 -3.05 13.55 26.05
CA GLY A 260 -1.65 13.40 26.48
C GLY A 260 -0.92 12.18 25.90
N LEU A 261 -1.53 11.43 24.98
CA LEU A 261 -0.79 10.50 24.13
C LEU A 261 0.06 11.32 23.15
N SER A 262 1.36 11.07 23.17
CA SER A 262 2.31 11.71 22.26
C SER A 262 2.36 10.98 20.92
N ILE A 263 2.52 11.74 19.83
CA ILE A 263 2.72 11.21 18.47
C ILE A 263 4.23 10.99 18.21
N VAL A 264 5.08 11.18 19.24
CA VAL A 264 6.56 11.19 19.18
C VAL A 264 7.19 9.90 18.65
N GLU A 265 6.45 8.78 18.62
CA GLU A 265 6.79 7.65 17.76
C GLU A 265 5.95 7.76 16.50
N SER A 266 6.57 8.13 15.37
CA SER A 266 5.94 8.38 14.06
C SER A 266 4.63 7.60 13.90
N PRO A 267 3.49 8.29 13.76
CA PRO A 267 2.20 7.64 13.79
C PRO A 267 2.17 6.61 12.67
N LEU A 268 1.84 5.37 13.01
CA LEU A 268 1.69 4.36 11.97
C LEU A 268 0.43 4.72 11.19
N VAL A 269 0.64 5.15 9.95
CA VAL A 269 -0.44 5.49 9.04
C VAL A 269 -0.42 4.56 7.87
N GLN A 270 -1.56 3.90 7.67
CA GLN A 270 -1.82 3.17 6.44
C GLN A 270 -3.01 3.79 5.72
N THR A 271 -2.91 3.84 4.40
CA THR A 271 -3.92 4.46 3.55
C THR A 271 -4.50 3.46 2.57
N THR A 272 -5.78 3.66 2.27
CA THR A 272 -6.54 3.02 1.19
C THR A 272 -7.32 4.12 0.48
N GLU A 273 -7.99 3.84 -0.63
CA GLU A 273 -8.74 4.88 -1.39
C GLU A 273 -9.79 5.62 -0.56
N SER A 274 -10.35 4.96 0.45
CA SER A 274 -11.51 5.47 1.18
C SER A 274 -11.27 5.59 2.68
N ARG A 275 -10.09 5.22 3.18
CA ARG A 275 -9.80 5.17 4.62
C ARG A 275 -8.34 5.46 4.91
N VAL A 276 -8.14 6.20 6.00
CA VAL A 276 -6.85 6.40 6.67
C VAL A 276 -6.91 5.68 8.01
N TYR A 277 -6.04 4.70 8.18
CA TYR A 277 -5.86 3.98 9.43
C TYR A 277 -4.75 4.65 10.21
N PHE A 278 -5.07 5.07 11.43
CA PHE A 278 -4.21 5.83 12.31
C PHE A 278 -4.05 5.07 13.62
N ILE A 279 -2.82 4.71 13.97
CA ILE A 279 -2.56 3.90 15.17
C ILE A 279 -1.65 4.67 16.12
N LEU A 280 -2.08 4.66 17.38
CA LEU A 280 -1.36 5.20 18.52
C LEU A 280 -1.16 4.10 19.57
N PRO A 281 -0.24 4.29 20.52
CA PRO A 281 -0.16 3.44 21.71
C PRO A 281 -1.52 3.38 22.44
N GLY A 282 -2.24 2.27 22.30
CA GLY A 282 -3.54 2.03 22.96
C GLY A 282 -4.79 2.48 22.19
N GLU A 283 -4.65 3.00 20.97
CA GLU A 283 -5.80 3.34 20.12
C GLU A 283 -5.56 2.97 18.65
N VAL A 284 -6.55 2.33 18.02
CA VAL A 284 -6.62 2.21 16.56
C VAL A 284 -7.81 3.02 16.10
N SER A 285 -7.58 3.97 15.21
CA SER A 285 -8.60 4.86 14.65
C SER A 285 -8.67 4.74 13.14
N ILE A 286 -9.88 4.84 12.59
CA ILE A 286 -10.14 4.86 11.16
C ILE A 286 -10.80 6.18 10.82
N TYR A 287 -10.20 6.92 9.89
CA TYR A 287 -10.70 8.18 9.38
C TYR A 287 -11.08 8.04 7.90
N SER A 288 -12.02 8.86 7.46
CA SER A 288 -12.21 9.17 6.05
C SER A 288 -11.03 10.00 5.52
N PRO A 289 -10.81 10.06 4.20
CA PRO A 289 -9.81 10.94 3.58
C PRO A 289 -9.89 12.39 4.06
N HIS A 290 -11.10 12.91 4.27
CA HIS A 290 -11.35 14.29 4.71
C HIS A 290 -11.22 14.53 6.22
N GLY A 291 -10.74 13.54 6.99
CA GLY A 291 -10.47 13.70 8.42
C GLY A 291 -11.67 13.45 9.34
N GLN A 292 -12.82 13.04 8.83
CA GLN A 292 -13.92 12.56 9.69
C GLN A 292 -13.55 11.20 10.29
N ARG A 293 -13.52 11.08 11.62
CA ARG A 293 -13.33 9.80 12.30
C ARG A 293 -14.54 8.90 12.09
N LEU A 294 -14.34 7.76 11.44
CA LEU A 294 -15.38 6.79 11.11
C LEU A 294 -15.55 5.75 12.22
N TRP A 295 -14.43 5.36 12.83
CA TRP A 295 -14.40 4.33 13.86
C TRP A 295 -13.15 4.47 14.73
N PHE A 296 -13.20 4.00 15.97
CA PHE A 296 -12.03 3.88 16.82
C PHE A 296 -12.21 2.73 17.81
N TYR A 297 -11.09 2.20 18.28
CA TYR A 297 -11.03 1.20 19.34
C TYR A 297 -10.00 1.60 20.37
N LYS A 298 -10.46 1.71 21.61
CA LYS A 298 -9.67 2.07 22.79
C LYS A 298 -9.60 0.90 23.73
N GLN A 299 -8.58 0.08 23.55
CA GLN A 299 -8.13 -0.87 24.55
C GLN A 299 -6.65 -1.05 24.36
N LYS A 300 -5.96 -1.49 25.41
CA LYS A 300 -4.57 -1.91 25.34
C LYS A 300 -4.51 -3.19 24.48
N LEU A 301 -4.55 -3.01 23.16
CA LEU A 301 -4.34 -4.08 22.19
C LEU A 301 -2.89 -4.58 22.28
N MET A 302 -1.98 -3.72 22.76
CA MET A 302 -0.53 -3.92 22.69
C MET A 302 0.15 -3.37 23.94
N ASP A 303 1.12 -4.12 24.44
CA ASP A 303 1.98 -3.68 25.55
C ASP A 303 3.19 -2.85 25.08
N TYR A 304 3.57 -2.96 23.80
CA TYR A 304 4.72 -2.26 23.21
C TYR A 304 4.38 -1.70 21.81
N PRO A 305 5.02 -0.61 21.37
CA PRO A 305 4.86 -0.06 20.03
C PRO A 305 5.31 -1.08 18.98
N CYS A 306 4.44 -1.34 18.00
CA CYS A 306 4.76 -2.21 16.87
C CYS A 306 5.62 -1.44 15.87
N SER A 307 6.67 -2.06 15.33
CA SER A 307 7.43 -1.48 14.22
C SER A 307 6.76 -1.71 12.87
N ASN A 308 5.80 -2.65 12.78
CA ASN A 308 5.17 -3.04 11.54
C ASN A 308 3.69 -3.35 11.72
N PHE A 309 2.88 -2.76 10.85
CA PHE A 309 1.44 -2.81 10.91
C PHE A 309 0.87 -2.81 9.50
N CYS A 310 -0.21 -3.57 9.31
CA CYS A 310 -1.00 -3.54 8.09
C CYS A 310 -2.51 -3.63 8.36
N CYS A 311 -3.34 -3.06 7.51
CA CYS A 311 -4.80 -3.10 7.54
C CYS A 311 -5.37 -3.63 6.23
N ASN A 312 -6.55 -4.24 6.32
CA ASN A 312 -7.45 -4.46 5.20
C ASN A 312 -8.86 -3.97 5.58
N ARG A 313 -9.89 -4.37 4.80
CA ARG A 313 -11.28 -3.94 5.04
C ARG A 313 -11.90 -4.48 6.33
N VAL A 314 -11.41 -5.61 6.83
CA VAL A 314 -12.06 -6.43 7.86
C VAL A 314 -11.23 -6.57 9.13
N GLY A 315 -9.98 -6.11 9.13
CA GLY A 315 -9.09 -6.23 10.27
C GLY A 315 -7.75 -5.54 10.10
N CYS A 316 -6.90 -5.74 11.10
CA CYS A 316 -5.53 -5.25 11.12
C CYS A 316 -4.56 -6.32 11.58
N GLY A 317 -3.34 -6.27 11.07
CA GLY A 317 -2.24 -7.17 11.37
C GLY A 317 -1.06 -6.38 11.90
N PHE A 318 -0.34 -6.95 12.86
CA PHE A 318 0.80 -6.29 13.48
C PHE A 318 1.83 -7.30 13.98
N ILE A 319 3.07 -6.82 14.13
CA ILE A 319 4.17 -7.59 14.70
C ILE A 319 4.37 -7.17 16.15
N GLU A 320 3.88 -7.99 17.07
CA GLU A 320 4.14 -7.84 18.50
C GLU A 320 5.57 -8.26 18.82
N ARG A 321 6.27 -7.45 19.61
CA ARG A 321 7.63 -7.71 20.06
C ARG A 321 7.69 -7.78 21.57
N ASN A 322 8.20 -8.89 22.06
CA ASN A 322 8.65 -9.05 23.43
C ASN A 322 10.17 -9.32 23.43
N HIS A 323 10.86 -9.08 24.54
CA HIS A 323 12.32 -9.13 24.71
C HIS A 323 13.02 -10.39 24.15
N SER A 324 12.29 -11.47 23.86
CA SER A 324 12.83 -12.72 23.31
C SER A 324 12.08 -13.30 22.10
N VAL A 325 10.91 -12.76 21.71
CA VAL A 325 10.07 -13.36 20.65
C VAL A 325 9.33 -12.28 19.87
N GLN A 326 9.31 -12.40 18.54
CA GLN A 326 8.44 -11.62 17.66
C GLN A 326 7.26 -12.50 17.21
N ARG A 327 6.04 -11.94 17.17
CA ARG A 327 4.82 -12.67 16.81
C ARG A 327 3.97 -11.83 15.87
N ALA A 328 3.46 -12.48 14.82
CA ALA A 328 2.48 -11.85 13.94
C ALA A 328 1.07 -12.14 14.47
N ILE A 329 0.28 -11.08 14.63
CA ILE A 329 -1.09 -11.14 15.15
C ILE A 329 -2.00 -10.44 14.14
N TYR A 330 -3.17 -11.04 13.92
CA TYR A 330 -4.26 -10.43 13.16
C TYR A 330 -5.46 -10.22 14.07
N TYR A 331 -5.98 -9.00 14.10
CA TYR A 331 -7.22 -8.63 14.77
C TYR A 331 -8.34 -8.53 13.75
N ASP A 332 -9.32 -9.42 13.88
CA ASP A 332 -10.56 -9.41 13.10
C ASP A 332 -11.53 -8.41 13.74
N MET A 333 -11.77 -7.28 13.07
CA MET A 333 -12.68 -6.24 13.56
C MET A 333 -14.14 -6.68 13.51
N SER A 334 -14.51 -7.60 12.62
CA SER A 334 -15.88 -8.09 12.49
C SER A 334 -16.28 -9.03 13.62
N LYS A 335 -15.32 -9.83 14.10
CA LYS A 335 -15.50 -10.78 15.20
C LYS A 335 -14.98 -10.28 16.55
N VAL A 336 -14.25 -9.17 16.55
CA VAL A 336 -13.59 -8.60 17.74
C VAL A 336 -12.69 -9.66 18.38
N SER A 337 -11.82 -10.28 17.58
CA SER A 337 -11.00 -11.41 18.01
C SER A 337 -9.56 -11.32 17.51
N LEU A 338 -8.61 -11.78 18.33
CA LEU A 338 -7.21 -11.90 17.98
C LEU A 338 -6.90 -13.30 17.43
N ILE A 339 -6.13 -13.36 16.35
CA ILE A 339 -5.73 -14.56 15.65
C ILE A 339 -4.20 -14.54 15.55
N HIS A 340 -3.56 -15.51 16.18
CA HIS A 340 -2.09 -15.63 16.16
C HIS A 340 -1.66 -16.37 14.90
N LEU A 341 -0.82 -15.73 14.09
CA LEU A 341 -0.33 -16.32 12.85
C LEU A 341 0.87 -17.20 13.16
N LYS A 342 0.86 -18.45 12.68
CA LYS A 342 1.92 -19.44 12.89
C LYS A 342 3.14 -19.19 11.99
N VAL A 343 3.76 -18.01 12.14
CA VAL A 343 5.00 -17.62 11.48
C VAL A 343 6.06 -17.36 12.56
N ILE A 344 7.24 -17.96 12.40
CA ILE A 344 8.33 -17.86 13.37
C ILE A 344 9.13 -16.58 13.08
N ASN A 345 9.34 -15.75 14.10
CA ASN A 345 10.14 -14.52 14.05
C ASN A 345 9.84 -13.62 12.84
N PRO A 346 8.57 -13.22 12.64
CA PRO A 346 8.18 -12.35 11.53
C PRO A 346 8.74 -10.93 11.71
N ILE A 347 9.18 -10.34 10.62
CA ILE A 347 9.77 -8.99 10.53
C ILE A 347 8.70 -7.96 10.14
N THR A 348 7.92 -8.28 9.11
CA THR A 348 6.85 -7.42 8.56
C THR A 348 5.66 -8.25 8.15
N ILE A 349 4.47 -7.64 8.20
CA ILE A 349 3.20 -8.23 7.80
C ILE A 349 2.56 -7.38 6.70
N ALA A 350 2.02 -8.05 5.68
CA ALA A 350 1.13 -7.46 4.68
C ALA A 350 -0.17 -8.26 4.62
N LEU A 351 -1.31 -7.58 4.57
CA LEU A 351 -2.61 -8.25 4.49
C LEU A 351 -3.12 -8.26 3.04
N ASP A 352 -3.73 -9.38 2.65
CA ASP A 352 -4.54 -9.41 1.45
C ASP A 352 -5.85 -8.66 1.69
N GLU A 353 -6.24 -7.84 0.72
CA GLU A 353 -7.43 -7.01 0.79
C GLU A 353 -8.73 -7.84 0.72
N TYR A 354 -8.70 -9.04 0.12
CA TYR A 354 -9.92 -9.76 -0.29
C TYR A 354 -10.05 -11.21 0.17
N CYS A 355 -8.95 -11.93 0.40
CA CYS A 355 -8.96 -13.38 0.54
C CYS A 355 -8.59 -13.90 1.93
N GLY A 356 -8.57 -13.03 2.94
CA GLY A 356 -8.30 -13.45 4.32
C GLY A 356 -6.94 -14.10 4.48
N PHE A 357 -5.92 -13.54 3.82
CA PHE A 357 -4.54 -14.00 3.92
C PHE A 357 -3.67 -12.91 4.53
N ALA A 358 -2.69 -13.35 5.32
CA ALA A 358 -1.63 -12.52 5.83
C ALA A 358 -0.29 -13.06 5.34
N TYR A 359 0.50 -12.19 4.76
CA TYR A 359 1.85 -12.47 4.31
C TYR A 359 2.83 -11.94 5.34
N CYS A 360 3.74 -12.78 5.80
CA CYS A 360 4.78 -12.39 6.74
C CYS A 360 6.15 -12.60 6.11
N LEU A 361 6.99 -11.57 6.15
CA LEU A 361 8.40 -11.69 5.81
C LEU A 361 9.17 -12.10 7.06
N PHE A 362 10.11 -13.03 6.94
CA PHE A 362 10.92 -13.49 8.06
C PHE A 362 12.31 -13.95 7.59
N LEU A 363 13.24 -14.05 8.53
CA LEU A 363 14.60 -14.50 8.27
C LEU A 363 14.77 -15.96 8.67
N ARG A 364 15.34 -16.78 7.78
CA ARG A 364 15.75 -18.16 8.07
C ARG A 364 17.06 -18.46 7.36
N ASP A 365 18.05 -18.98 8.09
CA ASP A 365 19.31 -19.48 7.54
C ASP A 365 20.05 -18.51 6.58
N LYS A 366 20.05 -17.20 6.90
CA LYS A 366 20.59 -16.12 6.06
C LYS A 366 19.88 -15.91 4.73
N SER A 367 18.64 -16.36 4.61
CA SER A 367 17.74 -16.03 3.51
C SER A 367 16.52 -15.29 4.04
N LEU A 368 16.05 -14.33 3.24
CA LEU A 368 14.78 -13.69 3.44
C LEU A 368 13.68 -14.57 2.86
N ASN A 369 12.67 -14.88 3.66
CA ASN A 369 11.58 -15.79 3.33
C ASN A 369 10.24 -15.09 3.50
N ILE A 370 9.24 -15.55 2.76
CA ILE A 370 7.86 -15.10 2.89
C ILE A 370 6.96 -16.30 3.22
N ALA A 371 6.10 -16.12 4.20
CA ALA A 371 5.08 -17.07 4.63
C ALA A 371 3.70 -16.49 4.37
N CYS A 372 2.76 -17.34 3.99
CA CYS A 372 1.33 -17.00 3.91
C CYS A 372 0.57 -17.77 4.96
N SER A 373 -0.22 -17.06 5.76
CA SER A 373 -1.10 -17.62 6.78
C SER A 373 -2.56 -17.23 6.55
N SER A 374 -3.47 -18.09 6.97
CA SER A 374 -4.90 -17.79 6.98
C SER A 374 -5.24 -16.81 8.11
N THR A 375 -5.92 -15.71 7.80
CA THR A 375 -6.46 -14.80 8.82
C THR A 375 -7.73 -15.33 9.48
N LEU A 376 -8.23 -16.49 9.07
CA LEU A 376 -9.39 -17.15 9.70
C LEU A 376 -8.97 -18.10 10.81
N SER A 377 -7.86 -18.84 10.62
CA SER A 377 -7.40 -19.88 11.53
C SER A 377 -6.02 -19.61 12.14
N GLY A 378 -5.23 -18.71 11.56
CA GLY A 378 -3.83 -18.50 11.92
C GLY A 378 -2.86 -19.55 11.37
N GLU A 379 -3.36 -20.58 10.69
CA GLU A 379 -2.53 -21.66 10.15
C GLU A 379 -1.63 -21.17 9.01
N LEU A 380 -0.40 -21.70 8.98
CA LEU A 380 0.52 -21.52 7.87
C LEU A 380 0.01 -22.33 6.66
N LEU A 381 -0.14 -21.65 5.53
CA LEU A 381 -0.60 -22.25 4.27
C LEU A 381 0.58 -22.66 3.40
N TRP A 382 1.58 -21.80 3.29
CA TRP A 382 2.81 -22.07 2.55
C TRP A 382 3.91 -21.08 2.96
N GLU A 383 5.15 -21.43 2.61
CA GLU A 383 6.34 -20.58 2.77
C GLU A 383 7.26 -20.73 1.54
N SER A 384 8.06 -19.70 1.25
CA SER A 384 9.00 -19.70 0.14
C SER A 384 10.18 -18.76 0.41
N GLU A 385 11.36 -19.13 -0.12
CA GLU A 385 12.53 -18.24 -0.11
C GLU A 385 12.34 -17.11 -1.13
N VAL A 386 12.59 -15.87 -0.71
CA VAL A 386 12.51 -14.68 -1.56
C VAL A 386 13.88 -14.31 -2.10
N CYS A 387 14.88 -14.21 -1.22
CA CYS A 387 16.26 -13.95 -1.63
C CYS A 387 17.30 -14.45 -0.61
N PRO A 388 18.44 -14.99 -1.09
CA PRO A 388 19.58 -15.27 -0.23
C PRO A 388 20.32 -13.97 0.13
N LEU A 389 20.66 -13.78 1.40
CA LEU A 389 21.41 -12.60 1.87
C LEU A 389 22.93 -12.74 1.71
N LEU A 390 23.41 -13.86 1.17
CA LEU A 390 24.84 -14.17 0.99
C LEU A 390 25.60 -13.15 0.10
N LYS A 391 24.90 -12.27 -0.64
CA LYS A 391 25.52 -11.22 -1.48
C LYS A 391 25.68 -9.86 -0.78
N TYR A 392 25.16 -9.70 0.44
CA TYR A 392 25.29 -8.45 1.21
C TYR A 392 26.49 -8.52 2.17
N GLU A 393 27.65 -8.99 1.69
CA GLU A 393 28.90 -9.14 2.46
C GLU A 393 29.43 -7.82 3.07
N HIS A 394 28.92 -6.66 2.62
CA HIS A 394 29.22 -5.36 3.21
C HIS A 394 28.55 -5.10 4.55
N TYR A 395 27.52 -5.88 4.91
CA TYR A 395 27.10 -5.97 6.28
C TYR A 395 27.97 -7.05 6.93
N GLU A 396 28.99 -6.66 7.68
CA GLU A 396 29.68 -7.58 8.59
C GLU A 396 28.63 -8.12 9.57
N LEU A 397 28.05 -9.26 9.24
CA LEU A 397 27.02 -9.94 10.02
C LEU A 397 27.68 -10.62 11.22
N SER A 398 28.19 -9.81 12.15
CA SER A 398 28.76 -10.28 13.40
C SER A 398 27.63 -10.70 14.35
N ASN A 399 27.55 -12.02 14.61
CA ASN A 399 26.92 -12.69 15.75
C ASN A 399 25.52 -12.24 16.22
N ARG A 400 24.53 -13.07 15.84
CA ARG A 400 23.30 -13.57 16.51
C ARG A 400 22.43 -12.72 17.44
N ASP A 401 22.87 -11.61 18.02
CA ASP A 401 22.06 -10.88 19.02
C ASP A 401 21.57 -9.48 18.56
N ASN A 402 22.10 -8.92 17.47
CA ASN A 402 21.75 -7.58 16.97
C ASN A 402 21.01 -7.55 15.61
N PHE A 403 20.59 -8.71 15.07
CA PHE A 403 19.88 -8.79 13.78
C PHE A 403 18.55 -8.03 13.76
N SER A 404 17.90 -7.86 14.91
CA SER A 404 16.56 -7.23 15.01
C SER A 404 16.56 -5.74 14.64
N TYR A 405 17.69 -5.03 14.77
CA TYR A 405 17.79 -3.60 14.51
C TYR A 405 17.93 -3.27 13.01
N LEU A 406 18.59 -4.12 12.23
CA LEU A 406 18.81 -3.91 10.78
C LEU A 406 17.52 -4.01 9.95
N PHE A 407 16.51 -4.73 10.47
CA PHE A 407 15.25 -4.99 9.76
C PHE A 407 14.07 -4.24 10.39
N LEU A 408 14.31 -3.25 11.25
CA LEU A 408 13.24 -2.45 11.88
C LEU A 408 12.37 -1.74 10.85
N ASP A 409 13.00 -1.23 9.80
CA ASP A 409 12.38 -0.36 8.81
C ASP A 409 11.97 -1.10 7.52
N VAL A 410 12.20 -2.41 7.46
CA VAL A 410 11.82 -3.21 6.28
C VAL A 410 10.30 -3.31 6.22
N LYS A 411 9.74 -2.85 5.10
CA LYS A 411 8.30 -2.84 4.83
C LYS A 411 8.02 -3.73 3.63
N MET A 412 7.13 -4.68 3.79
CA MET A 412 6.67 -5.49 2.66
C MET A 412 5.30 -5.01 2.18
N ARG A 413 5.12 -4.97 0.86
CA ARG A 413 3.79 -4.94 0.23
C ARG A 413 3.63 -6.09 -0.74
N VAL A 414 2.48 -6.77 -0.64
CA VAL A 414 2.05 -7.78 -1.61
C VAL A 414 0.96 -7.17 -2.48
N ILE A 415 1.21 -7.10 -3.79
CA ILE A 415 0.37 -6.37 -4.73
C ILE A 415 -0.07 -7.31 -5.82
N LEU A 416 -1.38 -7.36 -6.06
CA LEU A 416 -2.01 -8.29 -7.02
C LEU A 416 -1.55 -9.73 -6.80
N LYS A 417 -1.20 -10.13 -5.58
CA LYS A 417 -0.69 -11.48 -5.27
C LYS A 417 0.43 -11.94 -6.22
N LYS A 418 1.15 -11.00 -6.84
CA LYS A 418 2.09 -11.25 -7.95
C LYS A 418 3.38 -10.48 -7.74
N TYR A 419 3.29 -9.27 -7.19
CA TYR A 419 4.44 -8.44 -6.90
C TYR A 419 4.65 -8.38 -5.39
N ILE A 420 5.90 -8.57 -4.99
CA ILE A 420 6.36 -8.33 -3.63
C ILE A 420 7.35 -7.18 -3.73
N VAL A 421 7.08 -6.11 -2.98
CA VAL A 421 8.02 -5.00 -2.79
C VAL A 421 8.52 -5.09 -1.36
N ILE A 422 9.83 -5.06 -1.19
CA ILE A 422 10.54 -5.14 0.09
C ILE A 422 11.41 -3.89 0.20
#